data_AF-Q8ZZR5-F1
#
_entry.id   AF-Q8ZZR5-F1
#
_cell.length_a   1.000
_cell.length_b   1.000
_cell.length_c   1.000
_cell.angle_alpha   90.00
_cell.angle_beta   90.00
_cell.angle_gamma   90.00
#
_symmetry.space_group_name_H-M   'P 1'
#
loop_
_entity.id
_entity.type
_entity.pdbx_description
1 polymer ?
#
loop_
_entity_poly.entity_id
_entity_poly.type
_entity_poly.pdbx_seq_one_letter_code
_entity_poly.pdbx_strand_id
1 'polypeptide(L)'
;MGLSLGPNKTAAPGYLYSAVYVAEKAKYIYYIDAEGLRGGLARLGGEGRMAVVEIEEASAGVPEVINGRALVLTPVLMPEGELPNCIKPLGVLEERGGGLELVPKVRVIQWGLGFSEVCKERRPMYPALAPGTCGGCQRLQEKRGLPRRAWLRGVVAVRSMKRLYVATWGNPLEWQEVEYQCDGARKRGFASAVCAEADTYVIFVLDSVITAAGGGRGKRVNPHAVAAAKKAGLRVNEVGEEVSVEPPQCEGWRAYARRYVEELARVIGIEAAVVVTAALGRLGRRVFKGNPDIMLSELLWGLWQAVKGLGAPKGQLTILLDVTHGINFMPTAALWAARLVASIALAAGYDKVVLQAYNSTPYEWHYVKVFSEEITHIQFPQLPKSPAARALYYGAPLHYALLCREIPWPSPPAVEPRCQGGEIHYPPLGVKPLQLYEELLTAAGCPPRTPTLKELMEWRLVRVLTPTARKVVHHELNSVYNALRNRKLERCTKLAELLPYAFEDPEPCVEDNRNFVAHAGLLASHTELCPHGDDYQIKVNLNAAMPCLEI
;
A
#
# COMPACT_ATOMS: atom_id res chain seq x y z
N MET A 1 14.74 30.21 1.84
CA MET A 1 16.18 30.11 1.69
C MET A 1 16.83 29.28 2.80
N GLY A 2 16.66 27.95 2.83
CA GLY A 2 17.63 27.07 3.52
C GLY A 2 18.83 26.86 2.58
N LEU A 3 19.67 25.83 2.71
CA LEU A 3 20.78 25.63 1.77
C LEU A 3 20.62 24.35 0.93
N SER A 4 20.47 24.48 -0.39
CA SER A 4 20.86 23.49 -1.41
C SER A 4 22.35 23.64 -1.75
N LEU A 5 22.97 22.63 -2.35
CA LEU A 5 24.33 22.74 -2.87
C LEU A 5 24.26 23.01 -4.37
N GLY A 6 24.83 24.13 -4.80
CA GLY A 6 25.04 24.44 -6.21
C GLY A 6 26.03 23.46 -6.86
N PRO A 7 26.17 23.50 -8.20
CA PRO A 7 26.90 22.51 -9.00
C PRO A 7 28.38 22.29 -8.60
N ASN A 8 28.98 23.20 -7.83
CA ASN A 8 30.35 23.09 -7.30
C ASN A 8 30.41 22.76 -5.80
N LYS A 9 29.32 22.27 -5.19
CA LYS A 9 29.20 22.02 -3.73
C LYS A 9 29.35 23.27 -2.86
N THR A 10 28.99 24.44 -3.37
CA THR A 10 28.80 25.68 -2.58
C THR A 10 27.32 25.86 -2.25
N ALA A 11 27.02 26.35 -1.05
CA ALA A 11 25.65 26.45 -0.56
C ALA A 11 24.86 27.57 -1.28
N ALA A 12 23.65 27.28 -1.75
CA ALA A 12 22.69 28.19 -2.40
C ALA A 12 21.27 27.97 -1.84
N PRO A 13 20.28 28.87 -2.00
CA PRO A 13 19.07 28.80 -1.15
C PRO A 13 17.98 27.70 -1.44
N GLY A 14 17.52 26.89 -0.46
CA GLY A 14 16.35 25.94 -0.47
C GLY A 14 16.07 25.18 0.87
N TYR A 15 14.83 24.72 1.22
CA TYR A 15 14.45 24.27 2.61
C TYR A 15 13.95 22.81 2.81
N LEU A 16 14.03 22.30 4.08
CA LEU A 16 13.16 21.23 4.66
C LEU A 16 13.07 21.26 6.22
N TYR A 17 11.88 21.03 6.82
CA TYR A 17 11.60 20.52 8.19
C TYR A 17 10.07 20.24 8.47
N SER A 18 9.71 19.50 9.56
CA SER A 18 8.35 19.03 9.97
C SER A 18 8.05 19.22 11.49
N ALA A 19 6.81 19.53 11.93
CA ALA A 19 6.36 19.38 13.33
C ALA A 19 4.82 19.35 13.55
N VAL A 20 4.35 18.95 14.76
CA VAL A 20 2.93 18.88 15.20
C VAL A 20 2.71 19.66 16.52
N TYR A 21 1.57 20.37 16.64
CA TYR A 21 1.21 21.15 17.83
C TYR A 21 -0.27 21.05 18.18
N VAL A 22 -0.59 21.09 19.48
CA VAL A 22 -1.94 21.23 20.04
C VAL A 22 -2.05 22.62 20.67
N ALA A 23 -3.03 23.42 20.27
CA ALA A 23 -3.36 24.69 20.90
C ALA A 23 -4.89 24.85 20.95
N GLU A 24 -5.46 25.07 22.13
CA GLU A 24 -6.91 24.99 22.37
C GLU A 24 -7.76 26.03 21.61
N LYS A 25 -7.17 27.13 21.11
CA LYS A 25 -7.89 28.18 20.33
C LYS A 25 -6.98 28.91 19.31
N ALA A 26 -6.33 28.19 18.41
CA ALA A 26 -5.62 28.82 17.28
C ALA A 26 -6.62 29.20 16.17
N LYS A 27 -6.67 30.48 15.78
CA LYS A 27 -7.63 30.95 14.76
C LYS A 27 -7.10 30.85 13.32
N TYR A 28 -5.78 30.73 13.12
CA TYR A 28 -5.15 30.63 11.79
C TYR A 28 -3.85 29.80 11.83
N ILE A 29 -3.64 28.94 10.83
CA ILE A 29 -2.39 28.23 10.52
C ILE A 29 -1.80 28.93 9.29
N TYR A 30 -0.52 29.35 9.32
CA TYR A 30 0.06 30.22 8.27
C TYR A 30 0.46 29.48 6.99
N TYR A 31 0.40 30.26 5.91
CA TYR A 31 0.75 29.93 4.53
C TYR A 31 2.23 30.19 4.26
N ILE A 32 2.84 29.32 3.47
CA ILE A 32 4.15 29.56 2.85
C ILE A 32 3.86 30.00 1.42
N ASP A 33 4.38 31.16 1.00
CA ASP A 33 4.33 31.54 -0.40
C ASP A 33 5.23 30.59 -1.20
N ALA A 34 4.60 29.78 -2.06
CA ALA A 34 5.23 28.70 -2.79
C ALA A 34 5.26 28.97 -4.30
N GLU A 35 5.13 30.23 -4.72
CA GLU A 35 5.18 30.59 -6.13
C GLU A 35 6.50 30.13 -6.78
N GLY A 36 6.40 29.18 -7.72
CA GLY A 36 7.56 28.58 -8.40
C GLY A 36 8.17 27.34 -7.74
N LEU A 37 7.73 26.93 -6.54
CA LEU A 37 8.12 25.64 -5.96
C LEU A 37 7.34 24.51 -6.63
N ARG A 38 8.05 23.57 -7.25
CA ARG A 38 7.47 22.31 -7.74
C ARG A 38 7.69 21.25 -6.68
N GLY A 39 6.62 20.59 -6.25
CA GLY A 39 6.73 19.39 -5.41
C GLY A 39 7.75 18.43 -6.03
N GLY A 40 8.59 17.82 -5.19
CA GLY A 40 9.81 17.17 -5.65
C GLY A 40 10.60 16.50 -4.53
N LEU A 41 11.76 15.97 -4.92
CA LEU A 41 12.58 15.15 -4.05
C LEU A 41 13.81 15.92 -3.59
N ALA A 42 13.89 16.18 -2.28
CA ALA A 42 15.02 16.87 -1.70
C ALA A 42 15.95 15.85 -1.04
N ARG A 43 17.22 15.87 -1.45
CA ARG A 43 18.28 15.08 -0.81
C ARG A 43 18.76 15.86 0.41
N LEU A 44 18.55 15.30 1.58
CA LEU A 44 19.05 15.89 2.81
C LEU A 44 20.52 15.48 2.95
N GLY A 45 21.41 16.45 3.14
CA GLY A 45 22.85 16.17 3.23
C GLY A 45 23.18 15.16 4.33
N GLY A 46 24.07 14.21 4.00
CA GLY A 46 24.55 13.15 4.91
C GLY A 46 23.72 11.87 4.86
N GLU A 47 24.37 10.75 4.48
CA GLU A 47 23.85 9.38 4.55
C GLU A 47 22.51 9.12 3.87
N GLY A 48 22.46 9.18 2.53
CA GLY A 48 21.47 8.41 1.75
C GLY A 48 19.98 8.70 1.96
N ARG A 49 19.61 9.72 2.74
CA ARG A 49 18.20 10.03 3.04
C ARG A 49 17.61 10.98 2.02
N MET A 50 16.39 10.66 1.62
CA MET A 50 15.61 11.42 0.68
C MET A 50 14.26 11.75 1.30
N ALA A 51 13.80 12.99 1.16
CA ALA A 51 12.46 13.40 1.52
C ALA A 51 11.67 13.77 0.25
N VAL A 52 10.42 13.33 0.20
CA VAL A 52 9.45 13.78 -0.79
C VAL A 52 8.76 15.00 -0.21
N VAL A 53 8.79 16.12 -0.93
CA VAL A 53 8.09 17.34 -0.57
C VAL A 53 6.91 17.46 -1.51
N GLU A 54 5.70 17.29 -0.97
CA GLU A 54 4.45 17.54 -1.68
C GLU A 54 3.93 18.94 -1.32
N ILE A 55 3.36 19.62 -2.31
CA ILE A 55 2.76 20.94 -2.17
C ILE A 55 1.31 20.79 -2.59
N GLU A 56 0.39 20.95 -1.65
CA GLU A 56 -1.04 21.04 -1.94
C GLU A 56 -1.47 22.50 -1.83
N GLU A 57 -2.12 23.02 -2.89
CA GLU A 57 -2.82 24.31 -2.81
C GLU A 57 -4.09 24.15 -1.98
N ALA A 58 -4.12 24.77 -0.80
CA ALA A 58 -5.32 24.85 0.01
C ALA A 58 -6.27 25.94 -0.53
N SER A 59 -7.57 25.68 -0.56
CA SER A 59 -8.62 26.57 -1.09
C SER A 59 -9.01 27.74 -0.16
N ALA A 60 -8.35 27.90 0.97
CA ALA A 60 -8.60 29.01 1.89
C ALA A 60 -7.76 30.23 1.47
N GLY A 61 -8.40 31.39 1.31
CA GLY A 61 -7.73 32.64 0.94
C GLY A 61 -6.82 33.15 2.05
N VAL A 62 -5.65 33.66 1.67
CA VAL A 62 -4.71 34.32 2.59
C VAL A 62 -5.38 35.60 3.14
N PRO A 63 -5.47 35.79 4.47
CA PRO A 63 -5.98 37.05 5.01
C PRO A 63 -5.01 38.19 4.66
N GLU A 64 -5.53 39.27 4.07
CA GLU A 64 -4.74 40.42 3.61
C GLU A 64 -4.00 41.16 4.75
N VAL A 65 -4.37 40.90 6.01
CA VAL A 65 -3.79 41.56 7.19
C VAL A 65 -3.63 40.57 8.34
N ILE A 66 -2.39 40.44 8.85
CA ILE A 66 -2.04 39.65 10.03
C ILE A 66 -1.52 40.59 11.11
N ASN A 67 -2.31 40.82 12.16
CA ASN A 67 -1.93 41.63 13.32
C ASN A 67 -2.23 40.85 14.60
N GLY A 68 -1.29 40.81 15.55
CA GLY A 68 -1.52 40.18 16.86
C GLY A 68 -0.30 39.49 17.45
N ARG A 69 -0.52 38.72 18.53
CA ARG A 69 0.48 37.85 19.13
C ARG A 69 0.47 36.50 18.42
N ALA A 70 1.64 36.02 18.06
CA ALA A 70 1.84 34.71 17.45
C ALA A 70 2.63 33.81 18.40
N LEU A 71 2.34 32.50 18.34
CA LEU A 71 3.13 31.48 19.00
C LEU A 71 4.02 30.80 17.96
N VAL A 72 5.33 30.79 18.21
CA VAL A 72 6.30 30.06 17.40
C VAL A 72 6.08 28.58 17.64
N LEU A 73 5.59 27.91 16.63
CA LEU A 73 5.34 26.48 16.69
C LEU A 73 6.65 25.75 16.39
N THR A 74 7.19 25.87 15.18
CA THR A 74 8.48 25.27 14.80
C THR A 74 9.69 26.12 15.17
N PRO A 75 10.89 25.54 15.39
CA PRO A 75 12.08 26.33 15.66
C PRO A 75 12.34 27.34 14.54
N VAL A 76 12.42 28.63 14.89
CA VAL A 76 12.72 29.68 13.90
C VAL A 76 14.22 29.87 13.89
N LEU A 77 14.87 29.36 12.85
CA LEU A 77 16.31 29.48 12.68
C LEU A 77 16.72 30.97 12.68
N MET A 78 17.78 31.27 13.41
CA MET A 78 18.41 32.59 13.48
C MET A 78 19.77 32.49 12.78
N PRO A 79 19.80 32.39 11.43
CA PRO A 79 21.06 32.36 10.70
C PRO A 79 21.85 33.63 11.06
N GLU A 80 23.12 33.47 11.42
CA GLU A 80 24.01 34.54 11.92
C GLU A 80 23.69 35.10 13.32
N GLY A 81 22.67 34.57 14.01
CA GLY A 81 22.30 34.94 15.37
C GLY A 81 21.29 36.08 15.50
N GLU A 82 20.70 36.55 14.39
CA GLU A 82 19.73 37.65 14.36
C GLU A 82 18.32 37.20 13.95
N LEU A 83 17.29 37.98 14.32
CA LEU A 83 15.87 37.69 14.05
C LEU A 83 15.29 38.54 12.92
N PRO A 84 14.32 38.00 12.14
CA PRO A 84 13.62 38.79 11.14
C PRO A 84 12.92 40.01 11.76
N ASN A 85 13.04 41.18 11.12
CA ASN A 85 12.48 42.45 11.61
C ASN A 85 10.96 42.43 11.83
N CYS A 86 10.25 41.51 11.19
CA CYS A 86 8.82 41.30 11.34
C CYS A 86 8.43 40.47 12.57
N ILE A 87 9.38 39.86 13.28
CA ILE A 87 9.17 39.03 14.47
C ILE A 87 9.88 39.70 15.65
N LYS A 88 9.09 40.25 16.58
CA LYS A 88 9.61 40.73 17.86
C LYS A 88 9.29 39.71 18.94
N PRO A 89 10.28 38.93 19.45
CA PRO A 89 10.00 37.96 20.49
C PRO A 89 9.69 38.70 21.79
N LEU A 90 8.56 38.37 22.39
CA LEU A 90 8.06 38.96 23.62
C LEU A 90 8.41 38.11 24.84
N GLY A 91 8.66 36.81 24.65
CA GLY A 91 8.98 35.86 25.72
C GLY A 91 8.65 34.42 25.33
N VAL A 92 8.74 33.48 26.28
CA VAL A 92 8.32 32.08 26.14
C VAL A 92 7.20 31.82 27.13
N LEU A 93 6.16 31.09 26.71
CA LEU A 93 5.11 30.64 27.64
C LEU A 93 5.69 29.51 28.51
N GLU A 94 5.74 29.72 29.82
CA GLU A 94 6.12 28.71 30.81
C GLU A 94 4.91 28.38 31.70
N GLU A 95 4.76 27.12 32.08
CA GLU A 95 3.73 26.72 33.05
C GLU A 95 4.24 26.99 34.46
N ARG A 96 3.55 27.87 35.20
CA ARG A 96 3.87 28.21 36.59
C ARG A 96 2.59 28.21 37.42
N GLY A 97 2.63 27.51 38.55
CA GLY A 97 1.50 27.48 39.50
C GLY A 97 0.17 26.97 38.91
N GLY A 98 0.20 26.10 37.89
CA GLY A 98 -0.99 25.53 37.27
C GLY A 98 -1.61 26.35 36.13
N GLY A 99 -0.90 27.36 35.60
CA GLY A 99 -1.31 28.13 34.41
C GLY A 99 -0.13 28.50 33.51
N LEU A 100 -0.41 28.87 32.26
CA LEU A 100 0.59 29.33 31.29
C LEU A 100 0.83 30.84 31.44
N GLU A 101 2.05 31.23 31.83
CA GLU A 101 2.48 32.62 31.96
C GLU A 101 3.55 32.97 30.92
N LEU A 102 3.49 34.19 30.37
CA LEU A 102 4.51 34.69 29.44
C LEU A 102 5.72 35.20 30.22
N VAL A 103 6.83 34.47 30.16
CA VAL A 103 8.09 34.87 30.76
C VAL A 103 8.90 35.64 29.71
N PRO A 104 9.35 36.88 29.95
CA PRO A 104 10.02 37.74 28.98
C PRO A 104 11.49 37.33 28.73
N LYS A 105 11.75 36.03 28.66
CA LYS A 105 13.06 35.43 28.41
C LYS A 105 13.01 34.66 27.10
N VAL A 106 13.74 35.17 26.11
CA VAL A 106 13.81 34.57 24.78
C VAL A 106 14.86 33.45 24.79
N ARG A 107 14.44 32.20 24.54
CA ARG A 107 15.36 31.04 24.50
C ARG A 107 15.79 30.74 23.06
N VAL A 108 17.10 30.69 22.87
CA VAL A 108 17.75 30.28 21.62
C VAL A 108 18.32 28.86 21.79
N ILE A 109 17.94 27.93 20.93
CA ILE A 109 18.36 26.51 20.92
C ILE A 109 19.26 26.20 19.72
N GLN A 110 20.12 25.19 19.82
CA GLN A 110 20.98 24.74 18.72
C GLN A 110 20.31 23.60 17.95
N TRP A 111 20.23 23.68 16.61
CA TRP A 111 19.44 22.76 15.77
C TRP A 111 20.26 22.16 14.60
N GLY A 112 20.35 20.82 14.45
CA GLY A 112 21.04 20.13 13.34
C GLY A 112 21.94 18.94 13.76
N LEU A 113 22.73 18.35 12.85
CA LEU A 113 23.86 17.43 13.15
C LEU A 113 24.94 17.56 12.05
N GLY A 114 26.22 17.71 12.40
CA GLY A 114 27.37 17.74 11.49
C GLY A 114 28.62 17.13 12.14
N PHE A 115 29.35 16.26 11.43
CA PHE A 115 30.59 15.65 11.94
C PHE A 115 31.78 16.57 11.73
N SER A 116 32.52 16.88 12.79
CA SER A 116 33.76 17.66 12.71
C SER A 116 34.90 16.74 12.24
N GLU A 117 35.41 16.97 11.03
CA GLU A 117 36.57 16.22 10.49
C GLU A 117 37.86 16.48 11.30
N VAL A 118 37.99 17.66 11.91
CA VAL A 118 39.16 18.01 12.74
C VAL A 118 39.14 17.31 14.10
N CYS A 119 37.95 17.08 14.68
CA CYS A 119 37.80 16.49 16.02
C CYS A 119 37.27 15.04 16.01
N LYS A 120 36.87 14.54 14.84
CA LYS A 120 36.30 13.20 14.60
C LYS A 120 35.08 12.83 15.46
N GLU A 121 34.10 13.73 15.62
CA GLU A 121 32.79 13.42 16.26
C GLU A 121 31.61 14.28 15.73
N ARG A 122 30.34 13.87 15.94
CA ARG A 122 29.10 14.54 15.44
C ARG A 122 28.60 15.64 16.38
N ARG A 123 28.22 16.80 15.82
CA ARG A 123 27.71 17.99 16.55
C ARG A 123 26.58 18.75 15.82
N PRO A 124 25.44 19.08 16.48
CA PRO A 124 24.41 20.05 16.03
C PRO A 124 24.87 21.51 16.12
N MET A 125 24.68 22.37 15.10
CA MET A 125 25.06 23.80 15.24
C MET A 125 24.24 24.75 14.34
N TYR A 126 23.07 25.22 14.79
CA TYR A 126 22.48 26.51 14.38
C TYR A 126 21.59 27.08 15.50
N PRO A 127 21.78 28.35 15.92
CA PRO A 127 20.89 29.00 16.88
C PRO A 127 19.50 29.23 16.26
N ALA A 128 18.45 28.96 17.02
CA ALA A 128 17.05 29.08 16.62
C ALA A 128 16.18 29.50 17.80
N LEU A 129 15.12 30.27 17.58
CA LEU A 129 14.09 30.45 18.62
C LEU A 129 13.41 29.13 18.90
N ALA A 130 13.30 28.81 20.18
CA ALA A 130 12.63 27.60 20.59
C ALA A 130 11.13 27.62 20.23
N PRO A 131 10.55 26.46 19.88
CA PRO A 131 9.11 26.22 19.95
C PRO A 131 8.51 26.76 21.27
N GLY A 132 7.34 27.39 21.20
CA GLY A 132 6.66 28.01 22.35
C GLY A 132 7.02 29.48 22.61
N THR A 133 7.91 30.08 21.80
CA THR A 133 8.23 31.52 21.89
C THR A 133 7.05 32.37 21.40
N CYS A 134 6.60 33.36 22.17
CA CYS A 134 5.55 34.29 21.77
C CYS A 134 6.16 35.55 21.16
N GLY A 135 5.63 36.04 20.03
CA GLY A 135 6.13 37.24 19.35
C GLY A 135 5.04 38.13 18.76
N GLY A 136 5.36 39.39 18.49
CA GLY A 136 4.49 40.35 17.79
C GLY A 136 4.88 40.51 16.32
N CYS A 137 3.88 40.50 15.41
CA CYS A 137 4.06 40.66 13.96
C CYS A 137 3.57 42.03 13.44
N GLN A 138 4.32 42.66 12.51
CA GLN A 138 3.91 43.90 11.80
C GLN A 138 4.25 43.89 10.29
N ARG A 139 3.25 44.30 9.47
CA ARG A 139 3.13 44.68 8.03
C ARG A 139 4.27 44.40 7.01
N LEU A 140 3.90 43.89 5.83
CA LEU A 140 4.64 43.92 4.54
C LEU A 140 3.71 44.43 3.40
N GLN A 141 4.18 45.22 2.43
CA GLN A 141 3.42 45.75 1.27
C GLN A 141 3.93 45.15 -0.05
N GLU A 142 3.02 44.62 -0.90
CA GLU A 142 3.31 44.05 -2.23
C GLU A 142 3.37 45.10 -3.36
N LYS A 143 4.21 44.88 -4.38
CA LYS A 143 4.23 45.63 -5.66
C LYS A 143 3.71 44.75 -6.81
N ARG A 144 2.76 45.29 -7.59
CA ARG A 144 2.06 44.65 -8.73
C ARG A 144 2.86 44.62 -10.04
N GLY A 145 2.70 43.56 -10.84
CA GLY A 145 2.65 43.63 -12.31
C GLY A 145 3.20 42.42 -13.09
N LEU A 146 2.33 41.72 -13.85
CA LEU A 146 2.50 41.14 -15.22
C LEU A 146 1.31 40.18 -15.58
N PRO A 147 1.06 39.82 -16.87
CA PRO A 147 -0.28 39.85 -17.46
C PRO A 147 -0.95 38.49 -17.78
N ARG A 148 -2.26 38.57 -17.99
CA ARG A 148 -3.21 37.51 -18.38
C ARG A 148 -2.96 36.96 -19.80
N ARG A 149 -2.96 35.62 -19.96
CA ARG A 149 -3.77 34.80 -20.93
C ARG A 149 -3.15 33.42 -21.17
N ALA A 150 -3.88 32.35 -20.80
CA ALA A 150 -4.12 31.17 -21.64
C ALA A 150 -5.14 30.27 -20.91
N TRP A 151 -6.35 30.14 -21.47
CA TRP A 151 -7.33 29.15 -21.05
C TRP A 151 -7.05 27.84 -21.76
N LEU A 152 -6.77 26.77 -21.03
CA LEU A 152 -6.83 25.39 -21.52
C LEU A 152 -7.94 24.67 -20.76
N ARG A 153 -9.01 24.32 -21.50
CA ARG A 153 -10.09 23.45 -21.03
C ARG A 153 -9.49 22.11 -20.63
N GLY A 154 -9.37 21.87 -19.33
CA GLY A 154 -8.98 20.58 -18.76
C GLY A 154 -10.15 19.60 -18.83
N VAL A 155 -10.04 18.61 -19.70
CA VAL A 155 -10.83 17.38 -19.64
C VAL A 155 -10.43 16.67 -18.34
N VAL A 156 -11.33 16.57 -17.37
CA VAL A 156 -11.15 15.73 -16.18
C VAL A 156 -11.20 14.29 -16.66
N ALA A 157 -10.02 13.67 -16.82
CA ALA A 157 -9.94 12.23 -17.04
C ALA A 157 -10.42 11.55 -15.76
N VAL A 158 -11.68 11.07 -15.77
CA VAL A 158 -12.20 10.15 -14.76
C VAL A 158 -11.30 8.92 -14.80
N ARG A 159 -10.35 8.81 -13.87
CA ARG A 159 -9.59 7.57 -13.70
C ARG A 159 -10.61 6.49 -13.35
N SER A 160 -10.61 5.41 -14.11
CA SER A 160 -11.46 4.25 -13.82
C SER A 160 -11.19 3.79 -12.39
N MET A 161 -12.21 3.85 -11.55
CA MET A 161 -12.16 3.38 -10.17
C MET A 161 -12.97 2.09 -10.10
N LYS A 162 -12.35 1.03 -9.59
CA LYS A 162 -12.99 -0.24 -9.31
C LYS A 162 -13.08 -0.46 -7.81
N ARG A 163 -14.21 -0.96 -7.32
CA ARG A 163 -14.48 -1.21 -5.91
C ARG A 163 -14.77 -2.69 -5.70
N LEU A 164 -13.92 -3.34 -4.93
CA LEU A 164 -14.11 -4.71 -4.46
C LEU A 164 -14.53 -4.68 -3.00
N TYR A 165 -15.70 -5.21 -2.69
CA TYR A 165 -16.11 -5.43 -1.30
C TYR A 165 -15.73 -6.84 -0.86
N VAL A 166 -15.13 -6.97 0.32
CA VAL A 166 -14.74 -8.25 0.92
C VAL A 166 -15.27 -8.28 2.35
N ALA A 167 -16.19 -9.19 2.67
CA ALA A 167 -16.67 -9.38 4.04
C ALA A 167 -16.18 -10.69 4.64
N THR A 168 -15.77 -10.66 5.91
CA THR A 168 -15.53 -11.88 6.70
C THR A 168 -16.81 -12.28 7.44
N TRP A 169 -17.28 -13.51 7.23
CA TRP A 169 -18.55 -14.01 7.79
C TRP A 169 -18.32 -15.26 8.65
N GLY A 170 -18.68 -15.16 9.92
CA GLY A 170 -18.62 -16.23 10.93
C GLY A 170 -19.88 -17.10 10.97
N ASN A 171 -20.67 -17.00 12.04
CA ASN A 171 -21.88 -17.78 12.27
C ASN A 171 -23.17 -16.97 12.03
N PRO A 172 -23.82 -17.11 10.87
CA PRO A 172 -25.01 -16.32 10.54
C PRO A 172 -26.25 -16.63 11.38
N LEU A 173 -26.30 -17.78 12.05
CA LEU A 173 -27.45 -18.19 12.87
C LEU A 173 -27.65 -17.30 14.09
N GLU A 174 -26.60 -16.64 14.58
CA GLU A 174 -26.66 -15.78 15.76
C GLU A 174 -26.89 -14.30 15.42
N TRP A 175 -26.85 -13.92 14.13
CA TRP A 175 -27.01 -12.51 13.73
C TRP A 175 -28.46 -12.06 13.79
N GLN A 176 -28.68 -10.87 14.34
CA GLN A 176 -30.01 -10.27 14.41
C GLN A 176 -30.15 -9.18 13.34
N GLU A 177 -31.38 -8.94 12.89
CA GLU A 177 -31.66 -7.73 12.13
C GLU A 177 -31.48 -6.50 13.03
N VAL A 178 -30.68 -5.57 12.56
CA VAL A 178 -30.39 -4.31 13.24
C VAL A 178 -30.47 -3.17 12.22
N GLU A 179 -30.54 -1.93 12.73
CA GLU A 179 -30.47 -0.72 11.92
C GLU A 179 -29.03 -0.20 11.95
N TYR A 180 -28.28 -0.44 10.87
CA TYR A 180 -26.93 0.05 10.73
C TYR A 180 -26.93 1.54 10.41
N GLN A 181 -26.07 2.30 11.09
CA GLN A 181 -25.77 3.68 10.72
C GLN A 181 -24.64 3.65 9.70
N CYS A 182 -25.00 3.73 8.43
CA CYS A 182 -24.08 3.82 7.29
C CYS A 182 -23.77 5.29 6.98
N ASP A 183 -22.83 5.53 6.06
CA ASP A 183 -22.49 6.90 5.65
C ASP A 183 -23.71 7.60 5.01
N GLY A 184 -24.23 8.63 5.69
CA GLY A 184 -25.38 9.43 5.26
C GLY A 184 -26.74 8.74 5.28
N ALA A 185 -26.86 7.46 5.69
CA ALA A 185 -28.12 6.73 5.68
C ALA A 185 -28.19 5.65 6.76
N ARG A 186 -29.40 5.34 7.22
CA ARG A 186 -29.65 4.17 8.05
C ARG A 186 -30.21 3.03 7.20
N LYS A 187 -29.63 1.84 7.31
CA LYS A 187 -30.04 0.66 6.54
C LYS A 187 -30.29 -0.52 7.48
N ARG A 188 -31.43 -1.17 7.30
CA ARG A 188 -31.80 -2.35 8.08
C ARG A 188 -31.25 -3.62 7.42
N GLY A 189 -30.65 -4.49 8.22
CA GLY A 189 -30.14 -5.78 7.75
C GLY A 189 -29.57 -6.61 8.89
N PHE A 190 -29.33 -7.90 8.65
CA PHE A 190 -28.64 -8.78 9.60
C PHE A 190 -27.12 -8.83 9.38
N ALA A 191 -26.63 -8.19 8.32
CA ALA A 191 -25.20 -8.07 8.02
C ALA A 191 -24.87 -6.65 7.57
N SER A 192 -23.67 -6.17 7.92
CA SER A 192 -23.20 -4.81 7.63
C SER A 192 -22.95 -4.54 6.15
N ALA A 193 -22.95 -5.58 5.32
CA ALA A 193 -22.79 -5.47 3.87
C ALA A 193 -23.85 -4.57 3.21
N VAL A 194 -25.01 -4.37 3.85
CA VAL A 194 -26.03 -3.40 3.39
C VAL A 194 -25.49 -1.97 3.30
N CYS A 195 -24.45 -1.62 4.07
CA CYS A 195 -23.83 -0.30 4.06
C CYS A 195 -22.86 -0.07 2.89
N ALA A 196 -22.42 -1.12 2.21
CA ALA A 196 -21.39 -1.01 1.19
C ALA A 196 -21.98 -0.91 -0.22
N GLU A 197 -21.26 -0.20 -1.09
CA GLU A 197 -21.52 -0.16 -2.53
C GLU A 197 -20.22 -0.50 -3.26
N ALA A 198 -20.26 -1.55 -4.08
CA ALA A 198 -19.10 -2.07 -4.80
C ALA A 198 -19.49 -2.68 -6.16
N ASP A 199 -18.50 -2.76 -7.07
CA ASP A 199 -18.65 -3.42 -8.38
C ASP A 199 -18.71 -4.94 -8.25
N THR A 200 -18.09 -5.50 -7.22
CA THR A 200 -18.07 -6.93 -6.93
C THR A 200 -18.05 -7.15 -5.43
N TYR A 201 -18.85 -8.09 -4.96
CA TYR A 201 -18.93 -8.50 -3.56
C TYR A 201 -18.29 -9.87 -3.40
N VAL A 202 -17.44 -10.00 -2.39
CA VAL A 202 -16.82 -11.24 -1.98
C VAL A 202 -17.15 -11.50 -0.52
N ILE A 203 -17.60 -12.71 -0.23
CA ILE A 203 -17.81 -13.15 1.14
C ILE A 203 -16.81 -14.27 1.44
N PHE A 204 -15.92 -14.00 2.39
CA PHE A 204 -14.97 -14.96 2.94
C PHE A 204 -15.59 -15.66 4.15
N VAL A 205 -15.71 -16.99 4.06
CA VAL A 205 -16.19 -17.87 5.13
C VAL A 205 -15.24 -19.05 5.35
N LEU A 206 -15.25 -19.56 6.57
CA LEU A 206 -14.74 -20.89 6.86
C LEU A 206 -15.79 -21.94 6.48
N ASP A 207 -15.39 -23.07 5.94
CA ASP A 207 -16.29 -24.18 5.61
C ASP A 207 -16.98 -24.81 6.83
N SER A 208 -16.54 -24.49 8.05
CA SER A 208 -17.29 -24.80 9.28
C SER A 208 -18.64 -24.07 9.43
N VAL A 209 -18.93 -23.07 8.58
CA VAL A 209 -20.21 -22.32 8.61
C VAL A 209 -21.43 -23.24 8.46
N ILE A 210 -21.26 -24.36 7.77
CA ILE A 210 -22.29 -25.40 7.60
C ILE A 210 -22.36 -26.40 8.76
N THR A 211 -21.65 -26.14 9.85
CA THR A 211 -21.70 -26.93 11.09
C THR A 211 -22.06 -26.06 12.29
N ALA A 212 -22.53 -24.85 12.03
CA ALA A 212 -22.81 -23.86 13.04
C ALA A 212 -24.07 -24.23 13.84
N ALA A 213 -24.10 -23.78 15.09
CA ALA A 213 -25.26 -23.82 15.96
C ALA A 213 -25.52 -22.42 16.52
N GLY A 214 -26.78 -22.11 16.80
CA GLY A 214 -27.21 -20.84 17.38
C GLY A 214 -28.50 -21.03 18.16
N GLY A 215 -28.90 -20.00 18.89
CA GLY A 215 -30.05 -20.09 19.79
C GLY A 215 -29.72 -20.72 21.13
N GLY A 216 -30.76 -21.01 21.92
CA GLY A 216 -30.64 -21.42 23.31
C GLY A 216 -30.15 -20.32 24.26
N ARG A 217 -30.34 -20.53 25.58
CA ARG A 217 -29.98 -19.57 26.64
C ARG A 217 -30.57 -18.16 26.42
N GLY A 218 -31.79 -18.08 25.85
CA GLY A 218 -32.47 -16.81 25.57
C GLY A 218 -31.96 -16.04 24.33
N LYS A 219 -31.05 -16.62 23.53
CA LYS A 219 -30.63 -16.03 22.25
C LYS A 219 -31.62 -16.38 21.14
N ARG A 220 -31.95 -15.39 20.30
CA ARG A 220 -32.77 -15.60 19.10
C ARG A 220 -31.92 -16.15 17.95
N VAL A 221 -32.53 -16.97 17.11
CA VAL A 221 -31.93 -17.49 15.88
C VAL A 221 -32.32 -16.61 14.70
N ASN A 222 -31.41 -16.39 13.77
CA ASN A 222 -31.67 -15.70 12.52
C ASN A 222 -32.58 -16.55 11.60
N PRO A 223 -33.84 -16.18 11.38
CA PRO A 223 -34.75 -16.98 10.55
C PRO A 223 -34.31 -17.03 9.08
N HIS A 224 -33.63 -15.99 8.60
CA HIS A 224 -33.10 -15.93 7.22
C HIS A 224 -31.98 -16.96 7.01
N ALA A 225 -31.12 -17.14 8.01
CA ALA A 225 -30.08 -18.17 7.99
C ALA A 225 -30.67 -19.58 7.98
N VAL A 226 -31.72 -19.82 8.75
CA VAL A 226 -32.42 -21.12 8.73
C VAL A 226 -33.05 -21.39 7.36
N ALA A 227 -33.72 -20.40 6.77
CA ALA A 227 -34.33 -20.53 5.45
C ALA A 227 -33.29 -20.77 4.35
N ALA A 228 -32.16 -20.03 4.37
CA ALA A 228 -31.06 -20.19 3.44
C ALA A 228 -30.39 -21.57 3.58
N ALA A 229 -30.22 -22.07 4.81
CA ALA A 229 -29.67 -23.41 5.04
C ALA A 229 -30.56 -24.51 4.43
N LYS A 230 -31.88 -24.42 4.63
CA LYS A 230 -32.86 -25.35 4.02
C LYS A 230 -32.77 -25.33 2.48
N LYS A 231 -32.72 -24.13 1.87
CA LYS A 231 -32.56 -23.97 0.41
C LYS A 231 -31.24 -24.52 -0.12
N ALA A 232 -30.15 -24.38 0.63
CA ALA A 232 -28.84 -24.88 0.25
C ALA A 232 -28.70 -26.41 0.35
N GLY A 233 -29.72 -27.10 0.89
CA GLY A 233 -29.74 -28.54 1.09
C GLY A 233 -29.06 -29.00 2.38
N LEU A 234 -28.87 -28.11 3.36
CA LEU A 234 -28.39 -28.47 4.69
C LEU A 234 -29.53 -29.04 5.54
N ARG A 235 -29.20 -29.98 6.41
CA ARG A 235 -30.10 -30.41 7.48
C ARG A 235 -30.14 -29.34 8.54
N VAL A 236 -31.34 -28.98 8.98
CA VAL A 236 -31.57 -28.07 10.10
C VAL A 236 -32.15 -28.90 11.24
N ASN A 237 -31.44 -28.96 12.36
CA ASN A 237 -31.88 -29.66 13.55
C ASN A 237 -32.32 -28.62 14.60
N GLU A 238 -33.56 -28.71 15.04
CA GLU A 238 -34.17 -27.80 16.01
C GLU A 238 -34.47 -28.60 17.30
N VAL A 239 -33.78 -28.28 18.40
CA VAL A 239 -33.95 -28.94 19.70
C VAL A 239 -34.25 -27.88 20.75
N GLY A 240 -35.53 -27.75 21.11
CA GLY A 240 -35.98 -26.62 21.94
C GLY A 240 -35.78 -25.30 21.22
N GLU A 241 -35.03 -24.37 21.83
CA GLU A 241 -34.65 -23.08 21.24
C GLU A 241 -33.31 -23.11 20.48
N GLU A 242 -32.62 -24.25 20.47
CA GLU A 242 -31.32 -24.40 19.81
C GLU A 242 -31.51 -24.91 18.37
N VAL A 243 -30.85 -24.25 17.43
CA VAL A 243 -30.86 -24.60 16.01
C VAL A 243 -29.44 -24.87 15.55
N SER A 244 -29.23 -25.98 14.86
CA SER A 244 -27.95 -26.31 14.23
C SER A 244 -28.12 -26.70 12.77
N VAL A 245 -27.10 -26.42 11.97
CA VAL A 245 -27.05 -26.82 10.57
C VAL A 245 -25.93 -27.83 10.34
N GLU A 246 -26.17 -28.78 9.45
CA GLU A 246 -25.16 -29.75 9.04
C GLU A 246 -25.35 -30.21 7.60
N PRO A 247 -24.25 -30.53 6.87
CA PRO A 247 -24.40 -31.13 5.56
C PRO A 247 -24.98 -32.55 5.68
N PRO A 248 -25.76 -33.01 4.69
CA PRO A 248 -26.31 -34.36 4.66
C PRO A 248 -25.21 -35.43 4.56
N GLN A 249 -24.12 -35.12 3.85
CA GLN A 249 -22.98 -36.01 3.61
C GLN A 249 -21.69 -35.20 3.50
N CYS A 250 -20.55 -35.90 3.55
CA CYS A 250 -19.23 -35.25 3.43
C CYS A 250 -18.95 -34.74 2.02
N GLU A 251 -19.38 -35.50 1.01
CA GLU A 251 -19.15 -35.15 -0.39
C GLU A 251 -19.83 -33.81 -0.73
N GLY A 252 -19.08 -32.92 -1.38
CA GLY A 252 -19.54 -31.58 -1.71
C GLY A 252 -19.61 -30.63 -0.51
N TRP A 253 -18.90 -30.92 0.59
CA TRP A 253 -18.84 -30.10 1.81
C TRP A 253 -18.75 -28.59 1.52
N ARG A 254 -17.78 -28.18 0.70
CA ARG A 254 -17.56 -26.78 0.35
C ARG A 254 -18.60 -26.21 -0.61
N ALA A 255 -19.20 -27.05 -1.44
CA ALA A 255 -20.30 -26.64 -2.32
C ALA A 255 -21.56 -26.31 -1.49
N TYR A 256 -21.85 -27.07 -0.42
CA TYR A 256 -22.91 -26.72 0.52
C TYR A 256 -22.64 -25.37 1.21
N ALA A 257 -21.41 -25.15 1.69
CA ALA A 257 -21.03 -23.89 2.31
C ALA A 257 -21.17 -22.70 1.35
N ARG A 258 -20.70 -22.86 0.12
CA ARG A 258 -20.85 -21.84 -0.94
C ARG A 258 -22.31 -21.50 -1.18
N ARG A 259 -23.16 -22.50 -1.48
CA ARG A 259 -24.60 -22.29 -1.72
C ARG A 259 -25.29 -21.61 -0.54
N TYR A 260 -25.00 -22.06 0.69
CA TYR A 260 -25.62 -21.49 1.88
C TYR A 260 -25.34 -19.99 2.03
N VAL A 261 -24.08 -19.59 1.81
CA VAL A 261 -23.67 -18.20 1.93
C VAL A 261 -24.17 -17.35 0.76
N GLU A 262 -24.22 -17.90 -0.45
CA GLU A 262 -24.83 -17.24 -1.61
C GLU A 262 -26.32 -16.99 -1.38
N GLU A 263 -27.08 -17.98 -0.87
CA GLU A 263 -28.49 -17.80 -0.52
C GLU A 263 -28.67 -16.70 0.52
N LEU A 264 -27.82 -16.68 1.56
CA LEU A 264 -27.83 -15.62 2.58
C LEU A 264 -27.54 -14.23 2.01
N ALA A 265 -26.54 -14.12 1.13
CA ALA A 265 -26.18 -12.85 0.50
C ALA A 265 -27.35 -12.29 -0.34
N ARG A 266 -28.07 -13.16 -1.05
CA ARG A 266 -29.25 -12.76 -1.84
C ARG A 266 -30.38 -12.22 -0.96
N VAL A 267 -30.55 -12.70 0.28
CA VAL A 267 -31.57 -12.16 1.20
C VAL A 267 -31.34 -10.67 1.49
N ILE A 268 -30.09 -10.23 1.57
CA ILE A 268 -29.73 -8.81 1.76
C ILE A 268 -29.53 -8.06 0.44
N GLY A 269 -29.96 -8.65 -0.68
CA GLY A 269 -29.93 -8.01 -2.00
C GLY A 269 -28.56 -7.95 -2.66
N ILE A 270 -27.62 -8.82 -2.27
CA ILE A 270 -26.26 -8.84 -2.80
C ILE A 270 -26.00 -10.13 -3.58
N GLU A 271 -25.49 -10.00 -4.80
CA GLU A 271 -24.88 -11.10 -5.54
C GLU A 271 -23.37 -11.12 -5.23
N ALA A 272 -22.93 -12.16 -4.52
CA ALA A 272 -21.56 -12.24 -4.02
C ALA A 272 -20.86 -13.52 -4.48
N ALA A 273 -19.59 -13.40 -4.85
CA ALA A 273 -18.69 -14.53 -4.96
C ALA A 273 -18.29 -15.01 -3.56
N VAL A 274 -18.37 -16.32 -3.30
CA VAL A 274 -18.05 -16.87 -1.97
C VAL A 274 -16.70 -17.59 -2.00
N VAL A 275 -15.78 -17.10 -1.19
CA VAL A 275 -14.49 -17.73 -0.92
C VAL A 275 -14.64 -18.58 0.34
N VAL A 276 -14.78 -19.89 0.13
CA VAL A 276 -14.86 -20.89 1.20
C VAL A 276 -13.47 -21.45 1.45
N THR A 277 -12.97 -21.36 2.68
CA THR A 277 -11.66 -21.91 3.06
C THR A 277 -11.77 -22.96 4.16
N ALA A 278 -10.71 -23.74 4.34
CA ALA A 278 -10.61 -24.69 5.44
C ALA A 278 -10.75 -24.02 6.82
N ALA A 279 -11.65 -24.54 7.66
CA ALA A 279 -11.67 -24.26 9.09
C ALA A 279 -10.56 -25.01 9.84
N LEU A 280 -10.16 -24.53 11.02
CA LEU A 280 -9.13 -25.17 11.85
C LEU A 280 -9.52 -25.14 13.33
N GLY A 281 -9.21 -26.23 14.03
CA GLY A 281 -9.47 -26.38 15.46
C GLY A 281 -10.84 -26.97 15.77
N ARG A 282 -11.28 -26.84 17.03
CA ARG A 282 -12.58 -27.34 17.47
C ARG A 282 -13.65 -26.26 17.33
N LEU A 283 -14.69 -26.55 16.55
CA LEU A 283 -15.85 -25.68 16.36
C LEU A 283 -17.12 -26.51 16.61
N GLY A 284 -17.85 -26.15 17.66
CA GLY A 284 -18.97 -26.93 18.16
C GLY A 284 -18.54 -28.36 18.52
N ARG A 285 -19.24 -29.35 17.95
CA ARG A 285 -18.98 -30.78 18.18
C ARG A 285 -17.97 -31.39 17.21
N ARG A 286 -17.43 -30.60 16.28
CA ARG A 286 -16.50 -31.09 15.24
C ARG A 286 -15.09 -30.59 15.47
N VAL A 287 -14.13 -31.39 15.01
CA VAL A 287 -12.71 -31.05 15.05
C VAL A 287 -12.19 -30.97 13.62
N PHE A 288 -11.64 -29.82 13.26
CA PHE A 288 -11.10 -29.51 11.96
C PHE A 288 -9.56 -29.59 12.01
N LYS A 289 -9.00 -30.57 11.31
CA LYS A 289 -7.57 -30.91 11.31
C LYS A 289 -6.95 -30.58 9.96
N GLY A 290 -6.01 -29.65 9.95
CA GLY A 290 -5.31 -29.21 8.76
C GLY A 290 -4.18 -28.24 9.09
N ASN A 291 -3.64 -27.62 8.06
CA ASN A 291 -2.58 -26.61 8.18
C ASN A 291 -3.15 -25.21 7.84
N PRO A 292 -2.85 -24.15 8.64
CA PRO A 292 -3.15 -22.75 8.31
C PRO A 292 -2.81 -22.31 6.88
N ASP A 293 -1.77 -22.88 6.29
CA ASP A 293 -1.35 -22.60 4.93
C ASP A 293 -2.45 -22.84 3.89
N ILE A 294 -3.31 -23.85 4.10
CA ILE A 294 -4.41 -24.19 3.20
C ILE A 294 -5.38 -23.01 3.12
N MET A 295 -5.84 -22.55 4.29
CA MET A 295 -6.79 -21.47 4.43
C MET A 295 -6.26 -20.16 3.84
N LEU A 296 -5.01 -19.81 4.15
CA LEU A 296 -4.40 -18.57 3.65
C LEU A 296 -4.19 -18.60 2.13
N SER A 297 -3.82 -19.76 1.57
CA SER A 297 -3.64 -19.92 0.11
C SER A 297 -4.97 -19.86 -0.64
N GLU A 298 -6.01 -20.51 -0.11
CA GLU A 298 -7.37 -20.46 -0.66
C GLU A 298 -7.94 -19.05 -0.64
N LEU A 299 -7.74 -18.32 0.47
CA LEU A 299 -8.17 -16.93 0.60
C LEU A 299 -7.46 -16.03 -0.40
N LEU A 300 -6.12 -16.11 -0.46
CA LEU A 300 -5.30 -15.34 -1.40
C LEU A 300 -5.73 -15.59 -2.85
N TRP A 301 -5.90 -16.85 -3.23
CA TRP A 301 -6.37 -17.24 -4.56
C TRP A 301 -7.76 -16.68 -4.85
N GLY A 302 -8.72 -16.89 -3.94
CA GLY A 302 -10.11 -16.48 -4.12
C GLY A 302 -10.26 -14.96 -4.28
N LEU A 303 -9.56 -14.18 -3.44
CA LEU A 303 -9.55 -12.72 -3.55
C LEU A 303 -8.90 -12.25 -4.86
N TRP A 304 -7.82 -12.89 -5.31
CA TRP A 304 -7.22 -12.57 -6.60
C TRP A 304 -8.16 -12.87 -7.78
N GLN A 305 -8.87 -14.00 -7.77
CA GLN A 305 -9.86 -14.30 -8.82
C GLN A 305 -10.97 -13.25 -8.86
N ALA A 306 -11.42 -12.75 -7.70
CA ALA A 306 -12.40 -11.68 -7.64
C ALA A 306 -11.86 -10.37 -8.24
N VAL A 307 -10.59 -10.01 -7.98
CA VAL A 307 -9.95 -8.86 -8.63
C VAL A 307 -9.86 -9.03 -10.14
N LYS A 308 -9.52 -10.23 -10.64
CA LYS A 308 -9.54 -10.51 -12.09
C LYS A 308 -10.93 -10.37 -12.69
N GLY A 309 -11.97 -10.72 -11.94
CA GLY A 309 -13.38 -10.59 -12.35
C GLY A 309 -13.83 -9.14 -12.58
N LEU A 310 -13.13 -8.13 -12.05
CA LEU A 310 -13.45 -6.72 -12.26
C LEU A 310 -13.14 -6.21 -13.67
N GLY A 311 -12.48 -7.03 -14.49
CA GLY A 311 -12.11 -6.74 -15.88
C GLY A 311 -10.67 -6.23 -16.03
N ALA A 312 -10.41 -5.53 -17.14
CA ALA A 312 -9.07 -5.06 -17.48
C ALA A 312 -8.53 -4.07 -16.41
N PRO A 313 -7.33 -4.31 -15.87
CA PRO A 313 -6.80 -3.53 -14.76
C PRO A 313 -6.34 -2.14 -15.26
N LYS A 314 -6.91 -1.08 -14.67
CA LYS A 314 -6.62 0.33 -15.01
C LYS A 314 -7.04 1.26 -13.88
N GLY A 315 -6.25 2.30 -13.62
CA GLY A 315 -6.59 3.31 -12.62
C GLY A 315 -6.49 2.79 -11.20
N GLN A 316 -7.48 3.13 -10.37
CA GLN A 316 -7.50 2.81 -8.94
C GLN A 316 -8.37 1.59 -8.65
N LEU A 317 -7.85 0.67 -7.84
CA LEU A 317 -8.66 -0.34 -7.16
C LEU A 317 -8.92 0.11 -5.71
N THR A 318 -10.12 -0.06 -5.20
CA THR A 318 -10.46 0.15 -3.79
C THR A 318 -11.00 -1.14 -3.22
N ILE A 319 -10.33 -1.67 -2.20
CA ILE A 319 -10.74 -2.88 -1.48
C ILE A 319 -11.41 -2.44 -0.18
N LEU A 320 -12.70 -2.71 -0.03
CA LEU A 320 -13.50 -2.44 1.16
C LEU A 320 -13.57 -3.74 1.98
N LEU A 321 -12.74 -3.87 3.01
CA LEU A 321 -12.68 -5.04 3.87
C LEU A 321 -13.60 -4.86 5.09
N ASP A 322 -14.71 -5.57 5.14
CA ASP A 322 -15.62 -5.59 6.28
C ASP A 322 -15.28 -6.72 7.26
N VAL A 323 -14.84 -6.33 8.45
CA VAL A 323 -14.45 -7.25 9.52
C VAL A 323 -15.51 -7.44 10.61
N THR A 324 -16.69 -6.82 10.45
CA THR A 324 -17.77 -6.81 11.45
C THR A 324 -18.21 -8.20 11.90
N HIS A 325 -18.34 -9.12 10.94
CA HIS A 325 -18.92 -10.44 11.16
C HIS A 325 -17.87 -11.56 11.18
N GLY A 326 -16.60 -11.20 11.11
CA GLY A 326 -15.49 -12.15 11.14
C GLY A 326 -15.28 -12.69 12.54
N ILE A 327 -14.88 -13.96 12.63
CA ILE A 327 -14.57 -14.60 13.91
C ILE A 327 -13.07 -14.83 14.07
N ASN A 328 -12.57 -14.67 15.30
CA ASN A 328 -11.20 -15.00 15.71
C ASN A 328 -10.12 -14.39 14.78
N PHE A 329 -9.45 -15.23 13.99
CA PHE A 329 -8.33 -14.84 13.13
C PHE A 329 -8.78 -14.33 11.75
N MET A 330 -10.07 -14.49 11.36
CA MET A 330 -10.53 -14.19 10.00
C MET A 330 -10.28 -12.74 9.59
N PRO A 331 -10.57 -11.71 10.42
CA PRO A 331 -10.23 -10.32 10.10
C PRO A 331 -8.76 -10.12 9.74
N THR A 332 -7.86 -10.69 10.55
CA THR A 332 -6.41 -10.58 10.35
C THR A 332 -5.95 -11.32 9.10
N ALA A 333 -6.48 -12.52 8.85
CA ALA A 333 -6.16 -13.30 7.65
C ALA A 333 -6.63 -12.60 6.38
N ALA A 334 -7.83 -12.01 6.40
CA ALA A 334 -8.38 -11.26 5.28
C ALA A 334 -7.59 -9.97 5.00
N LEU A 335 -7.19 -9.24 6.06
CA LEU A 335 -6.33 -8.06 5.90
C LEU A 335 -4.97 -8.43 5.31
N TRP A 336 -4.36 -9.51 5.79
CA TRP A 336 -3.10 -10.03 5.27
C TRP A 336 -3.21 -10.41 3.79
N ALA A 337 -4.23 -11.19 3.41
CA ALA A 337 -4.44 -11.60 2.03
C ALA A 337 -4.76 -10.40 1.12
N ALA A 338 -5.57 -9.44 1.59
CA ALA A 338 -5.91 -8.24 0.83
C ALA A 338 -4.68 -7.37 0.50
N ARG A 339 -3.70 -7.26 1.40
CA ARG A 339 -2.42 -6.57 1.12
C ARG A 339 -1.60 -7.26 0.05
N LEU A 340 -1.53 -8.60 0.09
CA LEU A 340 -0.85 -9.37 -0.95
C LEU A 340 -1.55 -9.22 -2.30
N VAL A 341 -2.88 -9.35 -2.32
CA VAL A 341 -3.69 -9.13 -3.54
C VAL A 341 -3.53 -7.72 -4.09
N ALA A 342 -3.39 -6.70 -3.23
CA ALA A 342 -3.09 -5.34 -3.69
C ALA A 342 -1.78 -5.28 -4.50
N SER A 343 -0.73 -5.98 -4.06
CA SER A 343 0.53 -6.06 -4.80
C SER A 343 0.39 -6.83 -6.13
N ILE A 344 -0.37 -7.93 -6.15
CA ILE A 344 -0.70 -8.66 -7.40
C ILE A 344 -1.48 -7.74 -8.36
N ALA A 345 -2.44 -6.97 -7.84
CA ALA A 345 -3.23 -6.03 -8.62
C ALA A 345 -2.37 -4.91 -9.22
N LEU A 346 -1.41 -4.36 -8.47
CA LEU A 346 -0.44 -3.40 -9.01
C LEU A 346 0.37 -4.01 -10.15
N ALA A 347 0.90 -5.23 -9.96
CA ALA A 347 1.65 -5.92 -11.00
C ALA A 347 0.81 -6.19 -12.26
N ALA A 348 -0.45 -6.56 -12.08
CA ALA A 348 -1.41 -6.76 -13.18
C ALA A 348 -1.71 -5.48 -13.96
N GLY A 349 -1.50 -4.32 -13.35
CA GLY A 349 -1.79 -3.02 -13.95
C GLY A 349 -2.91 -2.27 -13.24
N TYR A 350 -2.94 -2.19 -11.93
CA TYR A 350 -3.57 -1.06 -11.25
C TYR A 350 -2.51 0.00 -10.92
N ASP A 351 -2.88 1.29 -10.93
CA ASP A 351 -1.94 2.39 -10.65
C ASP A 351 -1.73 2.56 -9.15
N LYS A 352 -2.81 2.29 -8.40
CA LYS A 352 -2.83 2.30 -6.95
C LYS A 352 -3.97 1.44 -6.43
N VAL A 353 -3.79 0.92 -5.23
CA VAL A 353 -4.83 0.20 -4.49
C VAL A 353 -5.07 0.92 -3.17
N VAL A 354 -6.33 1.22 -2.87
CA VAL A 354 -6.72 1.78 -1.57
C VAL A 354 -7.42 0.67 -0.78
N LEU A 355 -6.80 0.21 0.31
CA LEU A 355 -7.37 -0.79 1.20
C LEU A 355 -8.02 -0.07 2.38
N GLN A 356 -9.32 -0.26 2.57
CA GLN A 356 -10.07 0.33 3.66
C GLN A 356 -10.70 -0.80 4.47
N ALA A 357 -10.47 -0.83 5.78
CA ALA A 357 -11.17 -1.77 6.65
C ALA A 357 -12.30 -1.07 7.40
N TYR A 358 -13.44 -1.74 7.50
CA TYR A 358 -14.65 -1.28 8.14
C TYR A 358 -15.09 -2.25 9.23
N ASN A 359 -15.65 -1.70 10.30
CA ASN A 359 -16.21 -2.47 11.39
C ASN A 359 -17.47 -1.77 11.92
N SER A 360 -18.50 -2.53 12.28
CA SER A 360 -19.65 -1.97 12.99
C SER A 360 -19.38 -1.88 14.49
N THR A 361 -19.71 -0.75 15.11
CA THR A 361 -19.59 -0.60 16.57
C THR A 361 -20.62 -1.48 17.29
N PRO A 362 -20.25 -2.07 18.45
CA PRO A 362 -21.23 -2.79 19.25
C PRO A 362 -22.32 -1.82 19.75
N TYR A 363 -23.55 -2.33 19.88
CA TYR A 363 -24.76 -1.62 20.35
C TYR A 363 -25.32 -0.55 19.43
N GLU A 364 -24.50 0.39 18.96
CA GLU A 364 -24.97 1.50 18.13
C GLU A 364 -25.00 1.17 16.63
N TRP A 365 -24.33 0.08 16.24
CA TRP A 365 -24.27 -0.42 14.87
C TRP A 365 -23.76 0.62 13.87
N HIS A 366 -22.81 1.47 14.28
CA HIS A 366 -22.19 2.45 13.39
C HIS A 366 -21.17 1.77 12.52
N TYR A 367 -21.41 1.78 11.21
CA TYR A 367 -20.49 1.22 10.23
C TYR A 367 -19.37 2.22 9.96
N VAL A 368 -18.24 2.04 10.64
CA VAL A 368 -17.13 2.99 10.61
C VAL A 368 -15.93 2.41 9.88
N LYS A 369 -15.25 3.26 9.12
CA LYS A 369 -13.92 2.97 8.58
C LYS A 369 -12.91 3.02 9.72
N VAL A 370 -12.36 1.87 10.09
CA VAL A 370 -11.37 1.75 11.18
C VAL A 370 -9.94 1.85 10.68
N PHE A 371 -9.72 1.63 9.39
CA PHE A 371 -8.38 1.58 8.79
C PHE A 371 -8.44 2.01 7.33
N SER A 372 -7.38 2.68 6.86
CA SER A 372 -7.19 3.00 5.45
C SER A 372 -5.70 3.04 5.12
N GLU A 373 -5.32 2.40 4.03
CA GLU A 373 -3.94 2.32 3.54
C GLU A 373 -3.92 2.53 2.02
N GLU A 374 -3.05 3.40 1.53
CA GLU A 374 -2.79 3.54 0.11
C GLU A 374 -1.54 2.74 -0.27
N ILE A 375 -1.71 1.78 -1.18
CA ILE A 375 -0.67 0.86 -1.65
C ILE A 375 -0.35 1.24 -3.10
N THR A 376 0.84 1.82 -3.30
CA THR A 376 1.32 2.33 -4.60
C THR A 376 2.53 1.57 -5.14
N HIS A 377 3.02 0.60 -4.38
CA HIS A 377 4.15 -0.24 -4.77
C HIS A 377 3.95 -1.69 -4.30
N ILE A 378 4.57 -2.61 -5.03
CA ILE A 378 4.60 -4.05 -4.72
C ILE A 378 5.32 -4.25 -3.39
N GLN A 379 4.70 -5.03 -2.50
CA GLN A 379 5.25 -5.40 -1.20
C GLN A 379 5.80 -6.82 -1.22
N PHE A 380 6.96 -7.03 -0.61
CA PHE A 380 7.54 -8.36 -0.41
C PHE A 380 7.66 -8.61 1.10
N PRO A 381 6.80 -9.47 1.68
CA PRO A 381 6.83 -9.74 3.13
C PRO A 381 8.12 -10.42 3.61
N GLN A 382 8.79 -11.12 2.70
CA GLN A 382 10.06 -11.80 2.91
C GLN A 382 10.87 -11.77 1.61
N LEU A 383 12.15 -12.14 1.69
CA LEU A 383 12.98 -12.33 0.50
C LEU A 383 12.35 -13.41 -0.40
N PRO A 384 12.07 -13.11 -1.68
CA PRO A 384 11.44 -14.09 -2.57
C PRO A 384 12.32 -15.29 -2.85
N LYS A 385 11.70 -16.45 -3.04
CA LYS A 385 12.41 -17.69 -3.40
C LYS A 385 12.51 -17.89 -4.91
N SER A 386 11.52 -17.45 -5.67
CA SER A 386 11.56 -17.51 -7.12
C SER A 386 12.55 -16.48 -7.69
N PRO A 387 13.45 -16.86 -8.63
CA PRO A 387 14.35 -15.93 -9.30
C PRO A 387 13.62 -14.76 -9.97
N ALA A 388 12.45 -15.00 -10.56
CA ALA A 388 11.66 -13.94 -11.21
C ALA A 388 11.10 -12.95 -10.17
N ALA A 389 10.54 -13.44 -9.07
CA ALA A 389 10.06 -12.58 -7.98
C ALA A 389 11.23 -11.82 -7.32
N ARG A 390 12.40 -12.47 -7.18
CA ARG A 390 13.62 -11.87 -6.65
C ARG A 390 14.15 -10.77 -7.57
N ALA A 391 14.05 -10.94 -8.90
CA ALA A 391 14.36 -9.90 -9.85
C ALA A 391 13.49 -8.65 -9.65
N LEU A 392 12.19 -8.78 -9.37
CA LEU A 392 11.34 -7.63 -9.01
C LEU A 392 11.75 -7.01 -7.67
N TYR A 393 12.05 -7.83 -6.67
CA TYR A 393 12.50 -7.37 -5.35
C TYR A 393 13.78 -6.53 -5.44
N TYR A 394 14.76 -6.96 -6.24
CA TYR A 394 16.00 -6.23 -6.48
C TYR A 394 15.87 -5.07 -7.48
N GLY A 395 14.71 -4.86 -8.09
CA GLY A 395 14.52 -3.81 -9.09
C GLY A 395 15.21 -4.09 -10.42
N ALA A 396 15.21 -5.35 -10.87
CA ALA A 396 15.74 -5.80 -12.15
C ALA A 396 14.60 -6.21 -13.11
N PRO A 397 13.82 -5.24 -13.64
CA PRO A 397 12.60 -5.53 -14.41
C PRO A 397 12.86 -6.32 -15.71
N LEU A 398 14.01 -6.13 -16.34
CA LEU A 398 14.37 -6.88 -17.56
C LEU A 398 14.61 -8.37 -17.26
N HIS A 399 15.28 -8.68 -16.16
CA HIS A 399 15.49 -10.07 -15.70
C HIS A 399 14.15 -10.71 -15.38
N TYR A 400 13.28 -9.99 -14.67
CA TYR A 400 11.91 -10.41 -14.44
C TYR A 400 11.15 -10.70 -15.75
N ALA A 401 11.21 -9.79 -16.74
CA ALA A 401 10.50 -9.95 -18.03
C ALA A 401 10.93 -11.20 -18.82
N LEU A 402 12.16 -11.67 -18.59
CA LEU A 402 12.69 -12.89 -19.19
C LEU A 402 12.27 -14.13 -18.39
N LEU A 403 12.45 -14.10 -17.06
CA LEU A 403 12.24 -15.25 -16.18
C LEU A 403 10.76 -15.55 -15.92
N CYS A 404 9.88 -14.55 -15.95
CA CYS A 404 8.46 -14.74 -15.61
C CYS A 404 7.71 -15.68 -16.55
N ARG A 405 8.21 -15.89 -17.78
CA ARG A 405 7.60 -16.78 -18.78
C ARG A 405 7.85 -18.25 -18.52
N GLU A 406 8.88 -18.57 -17.74
CA GLU A 406 9.21 -19.93 -17.35
C GLU A 406 8.34 -20.41 -16.18
N ILE A 407 7.63 -19.48 -15.52
CA ILE A 407 6.76 -19.79 -14.38
C ILE A 407 5.37 -20.16 -14.90
N PRO A 408 4.92 -21.42 -14.70
CA PRO A 408 3.58 -21.82 -15.09
C PRO A 408 2.53 -21.03 -14.31
N TRP A 409 1.35 -20.83 -14.91
CA TRP A 409 0.24 -20.23 -14.17
C TRP A 409 -0.14 -21.15 -13.00
N PRO A 410 -0.22 -20.64 -11.76
CA PRO A 410 -0.51 -21.47 -10.61
C PRO A 410 -1.90 -22.11 -10.69
N SER A 411 -2.01 -23.35 -10.24
CA SER A 411 -3.28 -24.06 -10.12
C SER A 411 -4.04 -23.61 -8.87
N PRO A 412 -5.39 -23.68 -8.86
CA PRO A 412 -6.18 -23.39 -7.66
C PRO A 412 -5.73 -24.26 -6.48
N PRO A 413 -5.44 -23.69 -5.30
CA PRO A 413 -5.07 -24.44 -4.11
C PRO A 413 -6.32 -25.01 -3.42
N ALA A 414 -7.11 -25.83 -4.14
CA ALA A 414 -8.37 -26.35 -3.62
C ALA A 414 -8.19 -27.75 -3.03
N VAL A 415 -8.59 -27.88 -1.75
CA VAL A 415 -8.53 -29.15 -1.03
C VAL A 415 -9.92 -29.53 -0.52
N GLU A 416 -10.48 -30.64 -1.01
CA GLU A 416 -11.72 -31.18 -0.44
C GLU A 416 -11.44 -31.95 0.87
N PRO A 417 -12.22 -31.71 1.93
CA PRO A 417 -12.03 -32.41 3.21
C PRO A 417 -12.48 -33.86 3.16
N ARG A 418 -11.94 -34.66 4.10
CA ARG A 418 -12.41 -36.01 4.42
C ARG A 418 -13.04 -36.03 5.81
N CYS A 419 -14.21 -36.63 5.95
CA CYS A 419 -14.93 -36.69 7.22
C CYS A 419 -14.78 -38.07 7.86
N GLN A 420 -14.32 -38.15 9.11
CA GLN A 420 -14.16 -39.40 9.86
C GLN A 420 -14.53 -39.20 11.34
N GLY A 421 -15.55 -39.89 11.83
CA GLY A 421 -15.86 -39.93 13.27
C GLY A 421 -16.10 -38.56 13.93
N GLY A 422 -16.66 -37.58 13.22
CA GLY A 422 -16.85 -36.20 13.70
C GLY A 422 -15.65 -35.27 13.50
N GLU A 423 -14.54 -35.79 12.97
CA GLU A 423 -13.37 -35.03 12.55
C GLU A 423 -13.43 -34.73 11.04
N ILE A 424 -12.91 -33.56 10.66
CA ILE A 424 -12.79 -33.08 9.29
C ILE A 424 -11.30 -32.90 8.99
N HIS A 425 -10.77 -33.69 8.08
CA HIS A 425 -9.36 -33.72 7.73
C HIS A 425 -9.12 -33.06 6.38
N TYR A 426 -8.23 -32.07 6.35
CA TYR A 426 -7.74 -31.46 5.13
C TYR A 426 -6.39 -32.10 4.76
N PRO A 427 -6.25 -32.73 3.58
CA PRO A 427 -4.93 -33.16 3.13
C PRO A 427 -3.99 -31.95 2.97
N PRO A 428 -2.68 -32.16 3.17
CA PRO A 428 -1.71 -31.08 3.09
C PRO A 428 -1.69 -30.47 1.69
N LEU A 429 -1.60 -29.14 1.64
CA LEU A 429 -1.37 -28.40 0.40
C LEU A 429 0.13 -28.40 0.09
N GLY A 430 0.49 -28.73 -1.15
CA GLY A 430 1.88 -28.76 -1.61
C GLY A 430 2.50 -27.38 -1.87
N VAL A 431 1.73 -26.29 -1.73
CA VAL A 431 2.17 -24.91 -1.95
C VAL A 431 1.99 -24.09 -0.67
N LYS A 432 2.98 -23.26 -0.36
CA LYS A 432 2.92 -22.31 0.77
C LYS A 432 2.24 -21.00 0.34
N PRO A 433 1.57 -20.26 1.24
CA PRO A 433 0.84 -19.05 0.86
C PRO A 433 1.73 -17.97 0.21
N LEU A 434 2.95 -17.78 0.73
CA LEU A 434 3.89 -16.80 0.16
C LEU A 434 4.51 -17.27 -1.16
N GLN A 435 4.65 -18.59 -1.35
CA GLN A 435 5.05 -19.14 -2.65
C GLN A 435 3.95 -18.91 -3.69
N LEU A 436 2.69 -19.18 -3.34
CA LEU A 436 1.54 -18.88 -4.20
C LEU A 436 1.46 -17.38 -4.52
N TYR A 437 1.73 -16.51 -3.55
CA TYR A 437 1.82 -15.08 -3.77
C TYR A 437 2.89 -14.72 -4.81
N GLU A 438 4.10 -15.25 -4.70
CA GLU A 438 5.19 -15.04 -5.65
C GLU A 438 4.82 -15.50 -7.07
N GLU A 439 4.19 -16.68 -7.18
CA GLU A 439 3.72 -17.25 -8.45
C GLU A 439 2.64 -16.36 -9.09
N LEU A 440 1.64 -15.94 -8.31
CA LEU A 440 0.56 -15.06 -8.78
C LEU A 440 1.05 -13.67 -9.16
N LEU A 441 1.90 -13.07 -8.32
CA LEU A 441 2.51 -11.76 -8.57
C LEU A 441 3.32 -11.79 -9.88
N THR A 442 4.13 -12.83 -10.03
CA THR A 442 5.00 -12.98 -11.21
C THR A 442 4.17 -13.18 -12.46
N ALA A 443 3.17 -14.05 -12.42
CA ALA A 443 2.34 -14.32 -13.57
C ALA A 443 1.47 -13.11 -13.96
N ALA A 444 1.00 -12.33 -12.98
CA ALA A 444 0.15 -11.16 -13.21
C ALA A 444 0.86 -10.01 -13.94
N GLY A 445 2.14 -9.76 -13.64
CA GLY A 445 2.91 -8.67 -14.26
C GLY A 445 3.70 -9.07 -15.51
N CYS A 446 3.66 -10.34 -15.93
CA CYS A 446 4.56 -10.86 -16.95
C CYS A 446 4.22 -10.25 -18.32
N PRO A 447 5.17 -9.57 -19.00
CA PRO A 447 4.87 -8.94 -20.27
C PRO A 447 4.81 -9.99 -21.40
N PRO A 448 3.99 -9.76 -22.45
CA PRO A 448 3.80 -10.73 -23.53
C PRO A 448 5.08 -10.97 -24.34
N ARG A 449 5.97 -9.99 -24.39
CA ARG A 449 7.30 -10.09 -24.98
C ARG A 449 8.30 -9.25 -24.20
N THR A 450 9.57 -9.41 -24.52
CA THR A 450 10.62 -8.66 -23.85
C THR A 450 10.51 -7.22 -24.33
N PRO A 451 10.35 -6.25 -23.40
CA PRO A 451 10.16 -4.85 -23.77
C PRO A 451 11.44 -4.26 -24.39
N THR A 452 11.28 -3.33 -25.32
CA THR A 452 12.38 -2.50 -25.82
C THR A 452 12.80 -1.47 -24.77
N LEU A 453 13.87 -0.71 -25.01
CA LEU A 453 14.33 0.34 -24.09
C LEU A 453 13.24 1.38 -23.80
N LYS A 454 12.56 1.93 -24.83
CA LYS A 454 11.46 2.89 -24.63
C LYS A 454 10.30 2.27 -23.86
N GLU A 455 9.94 1.04 -24.21
CA GLU A 455 8.87 0.33 -23.51
C GLU A 455 9.21 0.05 -22.05
N LEU A 456 10.47 -0.28 -21.73
CA LEU A 456 10.95 -0.44 -20.35
C LEU A 456 10.83 0.86 -19.56
N MET A 457 11.20 2.00 -20.16
CA MET A 457 11.10 3.32 -19.53
C MET A 457 9.65 3.71 -19.24
N GLU A 458 8.71 3.30 -20.09
CA GLU A 458 7.28 3.55 -19.93
C GLU A 458 6.56 2.42 -19.19
N TRP A 459 7.27 1.33 -18.86
CA TRP A 459 6.64 0.12 -18.36
C TRP A 459 6.01 0.37 -16.99
N ARG A 460 4.70 0.18 -16.93
CA ARG A 460 3.92 0.41 -15.72
C ARG A 460 4.42 -0.36 -14.51
N LEU A 461 4.92 -1.58 -14.71
CA LEU A 461 5.46 -2.39 -13.62
C LEU A 461 6.62 -1.68 -12.90
N VAL A 462 7.45 -0.93 -13.63
CA VAL A 462 8.55 -0.14 -13.07
C VAL A 462 8.01 0.97 -12.14
N ARG A 463 6.83 1.54 -12.45
CA ARG A 463 6.22 2.62 -11.65
C ARG A 463 5.74 2.15 -10.28
N VAL A 464 5.40 0.87 -10.16
CA VAL A 464 4.90 0.23 -8.94
C VAL A 464 5.96 -0.63 -8.23
N LEU A 465 7.22 -0.55 -8.65
CA LEU A 465 8.34 -1.05 -7.83
C LEU A 465 8.47 -0.21 -6.54
N THR A 466 9.23 -0.73 -5.57
CA THR A 466 9.55 0.04 -4.35
C THR A 466 10.17 1.40 -4.73
N PRO A 467 9.95 2.47 -3.95
CA PRO A 467 10.44 3.81 -4.31
C PRO A 467 11.95 3.87 -4.60
N THR A 468 12.75 3.04 -3.91
CA THR A 468 14.19 2.90 -4.14
C THR A 468 14.48 2.18 -5.46
N ALA A 469 13.94 0.97 -5.65
CA ALA A 469 14.14 0.20 -6.88
C ALA A 469 13.69 0.98 -8.13
N ARG A 470 12.51 1.61 -8.06
CA ARG A 470 11.98 2.46 -9.13
C ARG A 470 12.97 3.54 -9.55
N LYS A 471 13.58 4.24 -8.60
CA LYS A 471 14.53 5.32 -8.90
C LYS A 471 15.82 4.80 -9.53
N VAL A 472 16.34 3.68 -9.03
CA VAL A 472 17.53 3.03 -9.59
C VAL A 472 17.25 2.62 -11.03
N VAL A 473 16.16 1.90 -11.29
CA VAL A 473 15.75 1.51 -12.64
C VAL A 473 15.64 2.72 -13.58
N HIS A 474 14.94 3.79 -13.16
CA HIS A 474 14.82 4.98 -14.00
C HIS A 474 16.18 5.65 -14.24
N HIS A 475 17.08 5.68 -13.25
CA HIS A 475 18.41 6.24 -13.42
C HIS A 475 19.20 5.46 -14.46
N GLU A 476 19.26 4.14 -14.32
CA GLU A 476 20.01 3.25 -15.20
C GLU A 476 19.47 3.27 -16.65
N LEU A 477 18.14 3.17 -16.81
CA LEU A 477 17.52 3.26 -18.15
C LEU A 477 17.74 4.63 -18.80
N ASN A 478 17.69 5.73 -18.03
CA ASN A 478 18.00 7.06 -18.56
C ASN A 478 19.48 7.19 -18.94
N SER A 479 20.41 6.61 -18.17
CA SER A 479 21.83 6.58 -18.50
C SER A 479 22.08 5.86 -19.82
N VAL A 480 21.45 4.70 -20.02
CA VAL A 480 21.48 3.96 -21.29
C VAL A 480 20.90 4.78 -22.44
N TYR A 481 19.71 5.37 -22.24
CA TYR A 481 19.05 6.21 -23.25
C TYR A 481 19.92 7.42 -23.66
N ASN A 482 20.53 8.09 -22.68
CA ASN A 482 21.40 9.24 -22.93
C ASN A 482 22.69 8.85 -23.68
N ALA A 483 23.27 7.68 -23.38
CA ALA A 483 24.43 7.17 -24.11
C ALA A 483 24.12 6.90 -25.60
N LEU A 484 22.87 6.57 -25.91
CA LEU A 484 22.39 6.29 -27.26
C LEU A 484 21.86 7.53 -28.01
N ARG A 485 21.55 8.63 -27.31
CA ARG A 485 20.89 9.81 -27.89
C ARG A 485 21.60 10.38 -29.13
N ASN A 486 22.93 10.30 -29.17
CA ASN A 486 23.76 10.80 -30.28
C ASN A 486 24.50 9.67 -31.02
N ARG A 487 24.11 8.40 -30.79
CA ARG A 487 24.79 7.22 -31.33
C ARG A 487 23.76 6.25 -31.87
N LYS A 488 23.80 5.98 -33.17
CA LYS A 488 23.03 4.89 -33.77
C LYS A 488 23.91 3.65 -33.80
N LEU A 489 23.51 2.59 -33.09
CA LEU A 489 24.24 1.33 -33.14
C LEU A 489 23.90 0.59 -34.44
N GLU A 490 24.91 0.09 -35.14
CA GLU A 490 24.73 -0.74 -36.35
C GLU A 490 24.69 -2.24 -36.02
N ARG A 491 25.25 -2.62 -34.86
CA ARG A 491 25.31 -4.00 -34.37
C ARG A 491 24.99 -4.04 -32.87
N CYS A 492 24.80 -5.23 -32.33
CA CYS A 492 24.74 -5.40 -30.88
C CYS A 492 26.06 -4.92 -30.25
N THR A 493 25.96 -4.05 -29.25
CA THR A 493 27.11 -3.45 -28.56
C THR A 493 26.99 -3.68 -27.07
N LYS A 494 28.07 -4.10 -26.41
CA LYS A 494 28.09 -4.26 -24.96
C LYS A 494 27.89 -2.92 -24.27
N LEU A 495 27.16 -2.92 -23.15
CA LEU A 495 26.94 -1.71 -22.36
C LEU A 495 28.27 -1.11 -21.88
N ALA A 496 29.25 -1.95 -21.52
CA ALA A 496 30.61 -1.52 -21.17
C ALA A 496 31.30 -0.70 -22.28
N GLU A 497 31.02 -0.95 -23.56
CA GLU A 497 31.60 -0.19 -24.69
C GLU A 497 30.93 1.17 -24.88
N LEU A 498 29.73 1.37 -24.32
CA LEU A 498 28.97 2.62 -24.42
C LEU A 498 29.22 3.55 -23.25
N LEU A 499 29.62 3.00 -22.10
CA LEU A 499 29.92 3.76 -20.90
C LEU A 499 31.28 4.49 -21.05
N PRO A 500 31.42 5.69 -20.45
CA PRO A 500 32.62 6.51 -20.59
C PRO A 500 33.86 5.96 -19.86
N TYR A 501 33.74 4.82 -19.18
CA TYR A 501 34.81 4.19 -18.40
C TYR A 501 34.88 2.70 -18.72
N ALA A 502 36.09 2.17 -18.87
CA ALA A 502 36.30 0.73 -18.97
C ALA A 502 35.91 0.07 -17.65
N PHE A 503 34.89 -0.78 -17.68
CA PHE A 503 34.40 -1.50 -16.53
C PHE A 503 34.39 -3.00 -16.86
N GLU A 504 35.25 -3.75 -16.17
CA GLU A 504 35.24 -5.21 -16.17
C GLU A 504 34.86 -5.67 -14.76
N ASP A 505 33.73 -6.35 -14.67
CA ASP A 505 33.28 -7.00 -13.44
C ASP A 505 33.09 -8.49 -13.74
N PRO A 506 34.15 -9.30 -13.56
CA PRO A 506 34.11 -10.72 -13.91
C PRO A 506 33.22 -11.53 -12.96
N GLU A 507 32.93 -11.02 -11.76
CA GLU A 507 32.11 -11.68 -10.74
C GLU A 507 31.06 -10.71 -10.18
N PRO A 508 29.99 -10.41 -10.92
CA PRO A 508 29.04 -9.37 -10.54
C PRO A 508 28.16 -9.71 -9.31
N CYS A 509 28.26 -10.92 -8.78
CA CYS A 509 27.38 -11.50 -7.76
C CYS A 509 28.09 -11.85 -6.43
N VAL A 510 29.21 -11.21 -6.07
CA VAL A 510 29.93 -11.51 -4.80
C VAL A 510 29.24 -10.89 -3.57
N GLU A 511 29.25 -11.65 -2.47
CA GLU A 511 28.81 -11.44 -1.06
C GLU A 511 27.47 -10.71 -0.78
N ASP A 512 27.04 -9.72 -1.56
CA ASP A 512 25.84 -8.90 -1.30
C ASP A 512 25.00 -8.55 -2.55
N ASN A 513 25.30 -9.13 -3.72
CA ASN A 513 24.63 -8.78 -5.00
C ASN A 513 24.63 -7.29 -5.33
N ARG A 514 25.61 -6.55 -4.78
CA ARG A 514 25.59 -5.08 -4.73
C ARG A 514 25.55 -4.45 -6.11
N ASN A 515 26.35 -4.93 -7.04
CA ASN A 515 26.40 -4.38 -8.41
C ASN A 515 25.12 -4.68 -9.17
N PHE A 516 24.58 -5.89 -9.02
CA PHE A 516 23.30 -6.26 -9.61
C PHE A 516 22.16 -5.35 -9.13
N VAL A 517 22.03 -5.14 -7.82
CA VAL A 517 20.99 -4.28 -7.25
C VAL A 517 21.22 -2.81 -7.61
N ALA A 518 22.46 -2.33 -7.51
CA ALA A 518 22.80 -0.93 -7.77
C ALA A 518 22.56 -0.49 -9.23
N HIS A 519 22.65 -1.44 -10.17
CA HIS A 519 22.49 -1.18 -11.59
C HIS A 519 21.19 -1.75 -12.18
N ALA A 520 20.18 -2.04 -11.36
CA ALA A 520 18.90 -2.60 -11.83
C ALA A 520 19.07 -3.88 -12.68
N GLY A 521 20.08 -4.68 -12.39
CA GLY A 521 20.51 -5.85 -13.13
C GLY A 521 21.26 -5.57 -14.44
N LEU A 522 21.42 -4.31 -14.86
CA LEU A 522 22.12 -3.93 -16.10
C LEU A 522 23.65 -3.96 -15.91
N LEU A 523 24.19 -5.16 -15.73
CA LEU A 523 25.62 -5.39 -15.55
C LEU A 523 26.39 -5.06 -16.84
N ALA A 524 27.32 -4.11 -16.79
CA ALA A 524 27.96 -3.52 -17.96
C ALA A 524 28.60 -4.55 -18.91
N SER A 525 29.32 -5.53 -18.36
CA SER A 525 30.03 -6.57 -19.13
C SER A 525 29.11 -7.70 -19.62
N HIS A 526 27.88 -7.77 -19.11
CA HIS A 526 26.91 -8.85 -19.36
C HIS A 526 25.59 -8.36 -19.98
N THR A 527 25.54 -7.09 -20.38
CA THR A 527 24.38 -6.46 -21.01
C THR A 527 24.76 -5.95 -22.39
N GLU A 528 23.95 -6.24 -23.39
CA GLU A 528 24.11 -5.82 -24.77
C GLU A 528 22.89 -5.02 -25.24
N LEU A 529 23.12 -4.02 -26.07
CA LEU A 529 22.11 -3.22 -26.73
C LEU A 529 22.12 -3.55 -28.22
N CYS A 530 21.02 -4.11 -28.70
CA CYS A 530 20.86 -4.50 -30.10
C CYS A 530 19.85 -3.58 -30.79
N PRO A 531 20.13 -3.10 -32.01
CA PRO A 531 19.15 -2.37 -32.81
C PRO A 531 17.86 -3.18 -33.01
N HIS A 532 16.70 -2.56 -32.81
CA HIS A 532 15.39 -3.19 -32.99
C HIS A 532 14.36 -2.16 -33.50
N GLY A 533 14.17 -2.09 -34.81
CA GLY A 533 13.36 -1.05 -35.44
C GLY A 533 13.93 0.34 -35.16
N ASP A 534 13.09 1.25 -34.65
CA ASP A 534 13.47 2.62 -34.24
C ASP A 534 13.83 2.73 -32.75
N ASP A 535 14.15 1.60 -32.12
CA ASP A 535 14.53 1.51 -30.72
C ASP A 535 15.62 0.44 -30.52
N TYR A 536 15.91 0.10 -29.27
CA TYR A 536 16.91 -0.88 -28.89
C TYR A 536 16.30 -1.98 -28.02
N GLN A 537 16.65 -3.22 -28.32
CA GLN A 537 16.41 -4.36 -27.44
C GLN A 537 17.61 -4.53 -26.50
N ILE A 538 17.34 -4.58 -25.19
CA ILE A 538 18.36 -4.88 -24.19
C ILE A 538 18.41 -6.40 -24.01
N LYS A 539 19.59 -6.99 -24.22
CA LYS A 539 19.86 -8.41 -23.95
C LYS A 539 20.74 -8.52 -22.71
N VAL A 540 20.34 -9.34 -21.77
CA VAL A 540 21.13 -9.65 -20.56
C VAL A 540 21.54 -11.11 -20.59
N ASN A 541 22.76 -11.40 -20.14
CA ASN A 541 23.22 -12.77 -19.98
C ASN A 541 22.63 -13.36 -18.68
N LEU A 542 21.54 -14.14 -18.82
CA LEU A 542 20.89 -14.77 -17.67
C LEU A 542 21.85 -15.69 -16.90
N ASN A 543 22.72 -16.46 -17.57
CA ASN A 543 23.65 -17.36 -16.88
C ASN A 543 24.60 -16.59 -15.95
N ALA A 544 25.01 -15.38 -16.32
CA ALA A 544 25.84 -14.52 -15.47
C ALA A 544 25.04 -13.87 -14.32
N ALA A 545 23.74 -13.65 -14.50
CA ALA A 545 22.87 -13.00 -13.52
C ALA A 545 22.16 -13.99 -12.56
N MET A 546 22.00 -15.26 -12.93
CA MET A 546 21.31 -16.27 -12.12
C MET A 546 21.92 -16.44 -10.72
N PRO A 547 23.26 -16.47 -10.53
CA PRO A 547 23.84 -16.53 -9.20
C PRO A 547 23.37 -15.38 -8.29
N CYS A 548 23.21 -14.17 -8.84
CA CYS A 548 22.69 -13.01 -8.10
C CYS A 548 21.22 -13.18 -7.67
N LEU A 549 20.46 -14.05 -8.33
CA LEU A 549 19.05 -14.32 -8.06
C LEU A 549 18.83 -15.61 -7.26
N GLU A 550 19.89 -16.35 -6.95
CA GLU A 550 19.86 -17.59 -6.18
C GLU A 550 20.40 -17.43 -4.75
N ILE A 551 21.29 -16.46 -4.52
CA ILE A 551 21.69 -15.95 -3.18
C ILE A 551 20.52 -15.23 -2.52
#